data_AF-A0A960H3R6-F1
#
_entry.id   AF-A0A960H3R6-F1
#
_cell.length_a   1.000
_cell.length_b   1.000
_cell.length_c   1.000
_cell.angle_alpha   90.00
_cell.angle_beta   90.00
_cell.angle_gamma   90.00
#
_symmetry.space_group_name_H-M   'P 1'
#
loop_
_entity.id
_entity.type
_entity.pdbx_description
1 polymer ?
#
loop_
_entity_poly.entity_id
_entity_poly.type
_entity_poly.pdbx_seq_one_letter_code
_entity_poly.pdbx_strand_id
1 'polypeptide(L)'
;MSASDPKRELWLAWWTMVVFYQLFFLVFFVITRTQPPPNPGSDIPTVVAWFGARRDGLLIGFAIVFVITGMTSMCNALIAYSMRRMSISPAFAYTYLVIYSLSAVPGMLLMCLALTAGAMRPNRDPELLQWLYDFAFLSFSGTMGVFLIGSLLWMAAILIDRNRVFPTWFGYLNLCNALTEVVVAPAWIFHRGVFAWNGLICWWINIVVFGVYTGAFIVLLRQMIRREDFGAAALPDLVRAA
;
A
#
# COMPACT_ATOMS: atom_id res chain seq x y z
N MET A 1 -29.83 10.76 20.60
CA MET A 1 -28.54 10.44 19.96
C MET A 1 -27.74 9.61 20.95
N SER A 2 -27.88 8.29 20.91
CA SER A 2 -27.36 7.38 21.95
C SER A 2 -25.94 6.92 21.61
N ALA A 3 -25.15 6.70 22.67
CA ALA A 3 -23.73 6.38 22.74
C ALA A 3 -23.13 5.65 21.52
N SER A 4 -21.98 6.14 21.07
CA SER A 4 -21.11 5.53 20.06
C SER A 4 -20.88 4.04 20.36
N ASP A 5 -21.42 3.17 19.53
CA ASP A 5 -21.12 1.73 19.51
C ASP A 5 -19.69 1.57 18.94
N PRO A 6 -18.68 1.26 19.78
CA PRO A 6 -17.28 1.22 19.33
C PRO A 6 -17.05 0.19 18.22
N LYS A 7 -17.93 -0.81 18.10
CA LYS A 7 -17.88 -1.80 17.01
C LYS A 7 -18.18 -1.16 15.66
N ARG A 8 -19.07 -0.17 15.62
CA ARG A 8 -19.39 0.57 14.37
C ARG A 8 -18.21 1.39 13.88
N GLU A 9 -17.38 1.92 14.79
CA GLU A 9 -16.18 2.67 14.44
C GLU A 9 -15.16 1.76 13.74
N LEU A 10 -14.96 0.53 14.24
CA LEU A 10 -14.11 -0.47 13.58
C LEU A 10 -14.67 -0.89 12.21
N TRP A 11 -15.99 -1.07 12.11
CA TRP A 11 -16.63 -1.37 10.82
C TRP A 11 -16.51 -0.22 9.83
N LEU A 12 -16.62 1.03 10.28
CA LEU A 12 -16.39 2.21 9.45
C LEU A 12 -14.95 2.20 8.92
N ALA A 13 -13.95 1.99 9.78
CA ALA A 13 -12.56 1.89 9.36
C ALA A 13 -12.33 0.75 8.36
N TRP A 14 -12.98 -0.40 8.57
CA TRP A 14 -12.90 -1.54 7.65
C TRP A 14 -13.54 -1.24 6.28
N TRP A 15 -14.72 -0.61 6.24
CA TRP A 15 -15.35 -0.20 4.99
C TRP A 15 -14.54 0.88 4.26
N THR A 16 -14.01 1.86 4.99
CA THR A 16 -13.08 2.86 4.45
C THR A 16 -11.88 2.19 3.80
N MET A 17 -11.30 1.17 4.44
CA MET A 17 -10.20 0.38 3.88
C MET A 17 -10.60 -0.33 2.58
N VAL A 18 -11.75 -1.02 2.56
CA VAL A 18 -12.24 -1.69 1.35
C VAL A 18 -12.45 -0.69 0.22
N VAL A 19 -13.15 0.42 0.47
CA VAL A 19 -13.39 1.46 -0.54
C VAL A 19 -12.08 2.07 -1.03
N PHE A 20 -11.14 2.35 -0.13
CA PHE A 20 -9.84 2.91 -0.48
C PHE A 20 -9.09 2.01 -1.46
N TYR A 21 -8.96 0.70 -1.19
CA TYR A 21 -8.24 -0.21 -2.10
C TYR A 21 -8.91 -0.34 -3.47
N GLN A 22 -10.25 -0.30 -3.52
CA GLN A 22 -10.99 -0.32 -4.80
C GLN A 22 -10.80 0.97 -5.60
N LEU A 23 -10.86 2.14 -4.94
CA LEU A 23 -10.60 3.42 -5.57
C LEU A 23 -9.14 3.52 -6.02
N PHE A 24 -8.20 3.06 -5.19
CA PHE A 24 -6.78 3.02 -5.53
C PHE A 24 -6.56 2.18 -6.80
N PHE A 25 -7.11 0.97 -6.85
CA PHE A 25 -7.04 0.12 -8.04
C PHE A 25 -7.64 0.81 -9.27
N LEU A 26 -8.85 1.36 -9.16
CA LEU A 26 -9.54 2.02 -10.26
C LEU A 26 -8.76 3.24 -10.78
N VAL A 27 -8.23 4.07 -9.87
CA VAL A 27 -7.45 5.24 -10.26
C VAL A 27 -6.18 4.82 -11.00
N PHE A 28 -5.38 3.92 -10.42
CA PHE A 28 -4.05 3.60 -10.95
C PHE A 28 -4.07 2.75 -12.24
N PHE A 29 -5.05 1.86 -12.38
CA PHE A 29 -5.17 0.97 -13.55
C PHE A 29 -6.08 1.53 -14.64
N VAL A 30 -7.18 2.20 -14.28
CA VAL A 30 -8.21 2.62 -15.26
C VAL A 30 -8.09 4.08 -15.62
N ILE A 31 -7.98 4.98 -14.63
CA ILE A 31 -8.00 6.43 -14.87
C ILE A 31 -6.63 6.93 -15.34
N THR A 32 -5.61 6.79 -14.49
CA THR A 32 -4.25 7.28 -14.78
C THR A 32 -3.53 6.38 -15.77
N ARG A 33 -3.86 5.08 -15.79
CA ARG A 33 -3.19 4.04 -16.59
C ARG A 33 -1.67 4.08 -16.41
N THR A 34 -1.26 4.29 -15.17
CA THR A 34 0.14 4.27 -14.72
C THR A 34 0.60 2.88 -14.35
N GLN A 35 -0.34 1.95 -14.13
CA GLN A 35 -0.07 0.54 -13.86
C GLN A 35 -0.57 -0.34 -15.02
N PRO A 36 0.22 -1.32 -15.52
CA PRO A 36 1.61 -1.62 -15.13
C PRO A 36 2.57 -0.45 -15.43
N PRO A 37 3.68 -0.34 -14.69
CA PRO A 37 4.57 0.80 -14.84
C PRO A 37 5.22 0.78 -16.22
N PRO A 38 5.39 1.95 -16.85
CA PRO A 38 5.98 2.08 -18.18
C PRO A 38 7.47 1.74 -18.17
N ASN A 39 8.10 1.56 -19.33
CA ASN A 39 9.48 1.08 -19.41
C ASN A 39 10.49 2.12 -18.89
N PRO A 40 11.44 1.75 -17.99
CA PRO A 40 12.48 2.66 -17.52
C PRO A 40 13.40 3.18 -18.62
N GLY A 41 13.70 2.35 -19.62
CA GLY A 41 14.58 2.71 -20.72
C GLY A 41 13.86 3.39 -21.89
N SER A 42 12.72 4.06 -21.65
CA SER A 42 11.98 4.79 -22.68
C SER A 42 12.74 6.04 -23.12
N ASP A 43 12.76 6.31 -24.42
CA ASP A 43 13.34 7.53 -24.98
C ASP A 43 12.44 8.74 -24.72
N ILE A 44 13.03 9.94 -24.74
CA ILE A 44 12.35 11.20 -24.43
C ILE A 44 11.06 11.40 -25.24
N PRO A 45 11.04 11.22 -26.58
CA PRO A 45 9.81 11.37 -27.36
C PRO A 45 8.68 10.45 -26.88
N THR A 46 9.01 9.21 -26.51
CA THR A 46 8.04 8.25 -25.97
C THR A 46 7.49 8.70 -24.62
N VAL A 47 8.33 9.25 -23.74
CA VAL A 47 7.88 9.79 -22.44
C VAL A 47 6.95 10.99 -22.62
N VAL A 48 7.28 11.91 -23.53
CA VAL A 48 6.43 13.06 -23.85
C VAL A 48 5.07 12.60 -24.39
N ALA A 49 5.06 11.65 -25.33
CA ALA A 49 3.85 11.06 -25.86
C ALA A 49 3.03 10.34 -24.77
N TRP A 50 3.70 9.68 -23.82
CA TRP A 50 3.06 9.02 -22.68
C TRP A 50 2.31 10.00 -21.78
N PHE A 51 2.92 11.15 -21.45
CA PHE A 51 2.26 12.23 -20.70
C PHE A 51 1.09 12.81 -21.47
N GLY A 52 1.26 13.08 -22.77
CA GLY A 52 0.19 13.61 -23.62
C GLY A 52 -1.03 12.69 -23.67
N ALA A 53 -0.82 11.39 -23.89
CA ALA A 53 -1.89 10.39 -23.99
C ALA A 53 -2.64 10.12 -22.67
N ARG A 54 -2.06 10.49 -21.52
CA ARG A 54 -2.61 10.24 -20.18
C ARG A 54 -2.94 11.52 -19.41
N ARG A 55 -2.75 12.70 -19.99
CA ARG A 55 -2.85 13.99 -19.31
C ARG A 55 -4.07 14.11 -18.42
N ASP A 56 -5.27 14.00 -19.00
CA ASP A 56 -6.52 14.18 -18.24
C ASP A 56 -6.71 13.10 -17.17
N GLY A 57 -6.31 11.87 -17.48
CA GLY A 57 -6.32 10.76 -16.54
C GLY A 57 -5.37 10.98 -15.35
N LEU A 58 -4.17 11.52 -15.57
CA LEU A 58 -3.22 11.85 -14.51
C LEU A 58 -3.77 12.97 -13.63
N LEU A 59 -4.32 14.04 -14.23
CA LEU A 59 -4.86 15.19 -13.49
C LEU A 59 -6.08 14.79 -12.64
N ILE A 60 -7.06 14.11 -13.24
CA ILE A 60 -8.29 13.70 -12.54
C ILE A 60 -7.98 12.59 -11.54
N GLY A 61 -7.21 11.58 -11.95
CA GLY A 61 -6.88 10.44 -11.12
C GLY A 61 -6.10 10.85 -9.87
N PHE A 62 -5.06 11.67 -10.01
CA PHE A 62 -4.30 12.11 -8.85
C PHE A 62 -5.01 13.17 -8.01
N ALA A 63 -5.91 13.98 -8.59
CA ALA A 63 -6.81 14.81 -7.79
C ALA A 63 -7.69 13.95 -6.85
N ILE A 64 -8.22 12.82 -7.34
CA ILE A 64 -8.94 11.85 -6.51
C ILE A 64 -8.01 11.30 -5.42
N VAL A 65 -6.78 10.88 -5.76
CA VAL A 65 -5.80 10.37 -4.77
C VAL A 65 -5.55 11.39 -3.66
N PHE A 66 -5.35 12.67 -3.97
CA PHE A 66 -5.12 13.69 -2.95
C PHE A 66 -6.29 13.83 -1.97
N VAL A 67 -7.53 13.66 -2.44
CA VAL A 67 -8.73 13.68 -1.58
C VAL A 67 -8.82 12.42 -0.72
N ILE A 68 -8.57 11.25 -1.31
CA ILE A 68 -8.74 9.97 -0.60
C ILE A 68 -7.52 9.55 0.22
N THR A 69 -6.38 10.24 0.10
CA THR A 69 -5.14 9.90 0.83
C THR A 69 -5.39 9.81 2.34
N GLY A 70 -6.23 10.68 2.90
CA GLY A 70 -6.60 10.64 4.33
C GLY A 70 -7.22 9.32 4.78
N MET A 71 -7.88 8.56 3.88
CA MET A 71 -8.47 7.25 4.19
C MET A 71 -7.41 6.23 4.63
N THR A 72 -6.17 6.36 4.15
CA THR A 72 -5.04 5.48 4.54
C THR A 72 -4.78 5.52 6.05
N SER A 73 -5.01 6.66 6.70
CA SER A 73 -4.82 6.81 8.15
C SER A 73 -5.78 5.93 8.93
N MET A 74 -7.03 5.81 8.49
CA MET A 74 -8.02 4.93 9.11
C MET A 74 -7.67 3.45 8.91
N CYS A 75 -7.16 3.08 7.74
CA CYS A 75 -6.65 1.72 7.48
C CYS A 75 -5.53 1.37 8.45
N ASN A 76 -4.53 2.26 8.57
CA ASN A 76 -3.38 2.07 9.45
C ASN A 76 -3.80 2.03 10.92
N ALA A 77 -4.77 2.85 11.33
CA ALA A 77 -5.33 2.84 12.68
C ALA A 77 -6.02 1.52 13.02
N LEU A 78 -6.79 0.93 12.09
CA LEU A 78 -7.43 -0.37 12.30
C LEU A 78 -6.41 -1.49 12.48
N ILE A 79 -5.33 -1.49 11.71
CA ILE A 79 -4.24 -2.47 11.86
C ILE A 79 -3.51 -2.25 13.18
N ALA A 80 -3.18 -1.01 13.53
CA ALA A 80 -2.56 -0.69 14.81
C ALA A 80 -3.45 -1.08 16.01
N TYR A 81 -4.78 -0.92 15.88
CA TYR A 81 -5.74 -1.42 16.87
C TYR A 81 -5.65 -2.94 17.02
N SER A 82 -5.57 -3.69 15.91
CA SER A 82 -5.39 -5.15 15.96
C SER A 82 -4.10 -5.55 16.71
N MET A 83 -3.02 -4.78 16.53
CA MET A 83 -1.76 -5.00 17.27
C MET A 83 -1.89 -4.69 18.76
N ARG A 84 -2.76 -3.76 19.16
CA ARG A 84 -3.04 -3.49 20.59
C ARG A 84 -3.83 -4.59 21.28
N ARG A 85 -4.51 -5.46 20.53
CA ARG A 85 -5.22 -6.64 21.06
C ARG A 85 -4.30 -7.86 21.18
N MET A 86 -3.10 -7.81 20.58
CA MET A 86 -2.07 -8.84 20.71
C MET A 86 -1.39 -8.76 22.08
N SER A 87 -0.76 -9.85 22.52
CA SER A 87 0.02 -9.93 23.75
C SER A 87 1.43 -9.34 23.60
N ILE A 88 1.55 -8.21 22.89
CA ILE A 88 2.83 -7.54 22.58
C ILE A 88 2.84 -6.11 23.12
N SER A 89 4.02 -5.50 23.18
CA SER A 89 4.13 -4.09 23.58
C SER A 89 3.40 -3.17 22.60
N PRO A 90 2.65 -2.15 23.09
CA PRO A 90 2.05 -1.11 22.24
C PRO A 90 3.06 -0.37 21.35
N ALA A 91 4.36 -0.45 21.67
CA ALA A 91 5.44 0.05 20.82
C ALA A 91 5.35 -0.48 19.39
N PHE A 92 4.95 -1.74 19.17
CA PHE A 92 4.75 -2.28 17.83
C PHE A 92 3.68 -1.53 17.04
N ALA A 93 2.53 -1.24 17.69
CA ALA A 93 1.44 -0.50 17.06
C ALA A 93 1.85 0.93 16.70
N TYR A 94 2.57 1.62 17.59
CA TYR A 94 3.06 2.98 17.32
C TYR A 94 4.12 3.00 16.21
N THR A 95 5.07 2.06 16.25
CA THR A 95 6.09 1.94 15.21
C THR A 95 5.45 1.64 13.85
N TYR A 96 4.45 0.75 13.80
CA TYR A 96 3.67 0.49 12.58
C TYR A 96 3.03 1.78 12.03
N LEU A 97 2.33 2.54 12.88
CA LEU A 97 1.71 3.80 12.46
C LEU A 97 2.72 4.80 11.90
N VAL A 98 3.88 4.96 12.55
CA VAL A 98 4.92 5.89 12.11
C VAL A 98 5.51 5.46 10.77
N ILE A 99 5.88 4.19 10.64
CA ILE A 99 6.47 3.64 9.41
C ILE A 99 5.51 3.79 8.23
N TYR A 100 4.25 3.37 8.38
CA TYR A 100 3.29 3.41 7.28
C TYR A 100 2.82 4.83 6.96
N SER A 101 2.72 5.72 7.95
CA SER A 101 2.42 7.15 7.68
C SER A 101 3.57 7.82 6.91
N LEU A 102 4.82 7.50 7.27
CA LEU A 102 5.99 8.00 6.55
C LEU A 102 6.05 7.44 5.12
N SER A 103 5.73 6.15 4.93
CA SER A 103 5.77 5.48 3.63
C SER A 103 4.83 6.08 2.58
N ALA A 104 3.69 6.65 2.99
CA ALA A 104 2.72 7.24 2.07
C ALA A 104 3.29 8.44 1.29
N VAL A 105 4.28 9.13 1.86
CA VAL A 105 4.91 10.31 1.25
C VAL A 105 5.74 9.92 0.03
N PRO A 106 6.82 9.11 0.14
CA PRO A 106 7.58 8.69 -1.02
C PRO A 106 6.82 7.68 -1.89
N GLY A 107 5.97 6.84 -1.29
CA GLY A 107 5.33 5.72 -1.98
C GLY A 107 4.11 6.09 -2.80
N MET A 108 3.51 7.26 -2.55
CA MET A 108 2.31 7.67 -3.28
C MET A 108 2.36 9.15 -3.63
N LEU A 109 2.56 10.02 -2.64
CA LEU A 109 2.39 11.46 -2.84
C LEU A 109 3.46 12.07 -3.77
N LEU A 110 4.74 11.71 -3.61
CA LEU A 110 5.81 12.23 -4.46
C LEU A 110 5.60 11.85 -5.94
N MET A 111 5.24 10.60 -6.20
CA MET A 111 4.90 10.14 -7.56
C MET A 111 3.70 10.93 -8.12
N CYS A 112 2.61 11.05 -7.34
CA CYS A 112 1.41 11.79 -7.78
C CYS A 112 1.74 13.25 -8.11
N LEU A 113 2.52 13.91 -7.26
CA LEU A 113 2.94 15.30 -7.46
C LEU A 113 3.82 15.45 -8.71
N ALA A 114 4.83 14.60 -8.88
CA ALA A 114 5.74 14.66 -10.02
C ALA A 114 5.03 14.42 -11.36
N LEU A 115 4.18 13.39 -11.44
CA LEU A 115 3.42 13.09 -12.66
C LEU A 115 2.34 14.15 -12.95
N THR A 116 1.70 14.70 -11.92
CA THR A 116 0.75 15.82 -12.08
C THR A 116 1.48 17.06 -12.61
N ALA A 117 2.66 17.38 -12.06
CA ALA A 117 3.45 18.51 -12.52
C ALA A 117 3.85 18.38 -14.00
N GLY A 118 4.25 17.17 -14.43
CA GLY A 118 4.53 16.87 -15.84
C GLY A 118 3.28 17.02 -16.73
N ALA A 119 2.15 16.44 -16.31
CA ALA A 119 0.89 16.51 -17.06
C ALA A 119 0.31 17.94 -17.17
N MET A 120 0.49 18.78 -16.15
CA MET A 120 0.04 20.18 -16.17
C MET A 120 0.87 21.06 -17.11
N ARG A 121 2.13 20.69 -17.38
CA ARG A 121 3.11 21.54 -18.08
C ARG A 121 3.72 20.82 -19.30
N PRO A 122 2.91 20.40 -20.28
CA PRO A 122 3.40 19.64 -21.43
C PRO A 122 4.36 20.44 -22.34
N ASN A 123 4.35 21.78 -22.26
CA ASN A 123 5.18 22.66 -23.08
C ASN A 123 6.59 22.92 -22.47
N ARG A 124 6.96 22.20 -21.40
CA ARG A 124 8.30 22.31 -20.81
C ARG A 124 9.29 21.47 -21.59
N ASP A 125 10.57 21.75 -21.35
CA ASP A 125 11.67 21.00 -21.95
C ASP A 125 11.45 19.48 -21.81
N PRO A 126 11.47 18.72 -22.90
CA PRO A 126 11.31 17.27 -22.88
C PRO A 126 12.24 16.54 -21.90
N GLU A 127 13.47 17.04 -21.70
CA GLU A 127 14.40 16.45 -20.71
C GLU A 127 13.89 16.58 -19.27
N LEU A 128 13.20 17.68 -18.94
CA LEU A 128 12.59 17.85 -17.62
C LEU A 128 11.40 16.90 -17.40
N LEU A 129 10.64 16.60 -18.47
CA LEU A 129 9.56 15.62 -18.41
C LEU A 129 10.10 14.21 -18.18
N GLN A 130 11.24 13.86 -18.79
CA GLN A 130 11.91 12.59 -18.51
C GLN A 130 12.37 12.49 -17.05
N TRP A 131 13.01 13.53 -16.52
CA TRP A 131 13.40 13.58 -15.12
C TRP A 131 12.21 13.42 -14.15
N LEU A 132 11.09 14.09 -14.42
CA LEU A 132 9.87 13.94 -13.60
C LEU A 132 9.29 12.54 -13.68
N TYR A 133 9.33 11.92 -14.87
CA TYR A 133 8.89 10.54 -15.08
C TYR A 133 9.74 9.56 -14.27
N ASP A 134 11.07 9.64 -14.40
CA ASP A 134 11.99 8.74 -13.69
C ASP A 134 11.90 8.93 -12.18
N PHE A 135 11.89 10.19 -11.72
CA PHE A 135 11.74 10.51 -10.31
C PHE A 135 10.44 9.95 -9.72
N ALA A 136 9.33 10.04 -10.45
CA ALA A 136 8.04 9.55 -9.98
C ALA A 136 8.03 8.03 -9.77
N PHE A 137 8.48 7.27 -10.77
CA PHE A 137 8.48 5.80 -10.71
C PHE A 137 9.56 5.27 -9.76
N LEU A 138 10.73 5.92 -9.68
CA LEU A 138 11.75 5.59 -8.69
C LEU A 138 11.30 5.87 -7.26
N SER A 139 10.59 6.98 -7.00
CA SER A 139 10.04 7.26 -5.68
C SER A 139 9.05 6.18 -5.23
N PHE A 140 8.17 5.75 -6.13
CA PHE A 140 7.24 4.65 -5.89
C PHE A 140 8.00 3.34 -5.58
N SER A 141 8.95 2.97 -6.44
CA SER A 141 9.74 1.75 -6.27
C SER A 141 10.68 1.79 -5.07
N GLY A 142 11.14 2.96 -4.63
CA GLY A 142 12.05 3.12 -3.48
C GLY A 142 11.40 2.89 -2.14
N THR A 143 10.10 3.12 -2.06
CA THR A 143 9.35 3.00 -0.80
C THR A 143 9.24 1.56 -0.32
N MET A 144 9.48 0.60 -1.21
CA MET A 144 9.52 -0.84 -0.92
C MET A 144 10.44 -1.18 0.26
N GLY A 145 11.56 -0.45 0.47
CA GLY A 145 12.42 -0.64 1.64
C GLY A 145 11.74 -0.32 2.98
N VAL A 146 10.82 0.65 3.01
CA VAL A 146 10.03 0.99 4.20
C VAL A 146 8.95 -0.08 4.43
N PHE A 147 8.31 -0.56 3.37
CA PHE A 147 7.32 -1.65 3.44
C PHE A 147 7.94 -2.99 3.86
N LEU A 148 9.20 -3.26 3.49
CA LEU A 148 9.96 -4.40 3.98
C LEU A 148 10.01 -4.40 5.51
N ILE A 149 10.45 -3.29 6.11
CA ILE A 149 10.56 -3.16 7.57
C ILE A 149 9.17 -3.26 8.21
N GLY A 150 8.16 -2.60 7.62
CA GLY A 150 6.77 -2.69 8.09
C GLY A 150 6.21 -4.11 8.09
N SER A 151 6.46 -4.87 7.02
CA SER A 151 6.03 -6.26 6.86
C SER A 151 6.72 -7.18 7.88
N LEU A 152 8.03 -7.01 8.09
CA LEU A 152 8.78 -7.77 9.09
C LEU A 152 8.33 -7.44 10.51
N LEU A 153 7.99 -6.18 10.78
CA LEU A 153 7.44 -5.76 12.07
C LEU A 153 6.08 -6.42 12.33
N TRP A 154 5.20 -6.44 11.34
CA TRP A 154 3.89 -7.09 11.50
C TRP A 154 4.03 -8.62 11.61
N MET A 155 4.94 -9.23 10.85
CA MET A 155 5.31 -10.64 11.02
C MET A 155 5.74 -10.94 12.46
N ALA A 156 6.70 -10.17 12.99
CA ALA A 156 7.20 -10.36 14.34
C ALA A 156 6.08 -10.21 15.39
N ALA A 157 5.21 -9.19 15.22
CA ALA A 157 4.04 -9.00 16.07
C ALA A 157 3.13 -10.25 16.09
N ILE A 158 2.83 -10.83 14.93
CA ILE A 158 1.97 -12.02 14.81
C ILE A 158 2.62 -13.27 15.40
N LEU A 159 3.93 -13.47 15.20
CA LEU A 159 4.63 -14.67 15.67
C LEU A 159 4.89 -14.66 17.18
N ILE A 160 5.04 -13.48 17.78
CA ILE A 160 5.21 -13.31 19.23
C ILE A 160 3.86 -13.39 19.96
N ASP A 161 2.77 -13.01 19.28
CA ASP A 161 1.43 -12.95 19.86
C ASP A 161 0.95 -14.32 20.38
N ARG A 162 0.65 -14.37 21.68
CA ARG A 162 0.04 -15.53 22.36
C ARG A 162 -1.48 -15.47 22.34
N ASN A 163 -2.08 -14.29 22.11
CA ASN A 163 -3.54 -14.14 22.02
C ASN A 163 -4.09 -14.67 20.68
N ARG A 164 -3.22 -14.98 19.72
CA ARG A 164 -3.55 -15.51 18.38
C ARG A 164 -4.62 -14.67 17.68
N VAL A 165 -4.49 -13.34 17.76
CA VAL A 165 -5.36 -12.38 17.08
C VAL A 165 -5.42 -12.67 15.58
N PHE A 166 -4.25 -13.01 15.01
CA PHE A 166 -4.12 -13.50 13.65
C PHE A 166 -3.51 -14.90 13.62
N PRO A 167 -3.81 -15.69 12.58
CA PRO A 167 -3.21 -17.00 12.42
C PRO A 167 -1.73 -16.89 12.01
N THR A 168 -0.91 -17.87 12.43
CA THR A 168 0.55 -17.87 12.17
C THR A 168 0.92 -17.91 10.69
N TRP A 169 0.08 -18.53 9.84
CA TRP A 169 0.28 -18.51 8.38
C TRP A 169 0.30 -17.09 7.81
N PHE A 170 -0.45 -16.16 8.41
CA PHE A 170 -0.44 -14.76 7.99
C PHE A 170 0.88 -14.06 8.34
N GLY A 171 1.53 -14.48 9.44
CA GLY A 171 2.90 -14.10 9.74
C GLY A 171 3.87 -14.53 8.63
N TYR A 172 3.77 -15.77 8.16
CA TYR A 172 4.59 -16.24 7.02
C TYR A 172 4.25 -15.55 5.70
N LEU A 173 2.99 -15.15 5.49
CA LEU A 173 2.62 -14.34 4.33
C LEU A 173 3.29 -12.95 4.36
N ASN A 174 3.44 -12.35 5.55
CA ASN A 174 4.22 -11.11 5.71
C ASN A 174 5.70 -11.31 5.37
N LEU A 175 6.27 -12.50 5.65
CA LEU A 175 7.63 -12.85 5.19
C LEU A 175 7.69 -12.94 3.67
N CYS A 176 6.72 -13.57 3.02
CA CYS A 176 6.64 -13.61 1.56
C CYS A 176 6.56 -12.18 0.97
N ASN A 177 5.73 -11.31 1.56
CA ASN A 177 5.64 -9.91 1.15
C ASN A 177 6.99 -9.20 1.31
N ALA A 178 7.63 -9.31 2.47
CA ALA A 178 8.96 -8.78 2.73
C ALA A 178 10.00 -9.26 1.70
N LEU A 179 10.01 -10.55 1.37
CA LEU A 179 10.94 -11.08 0.36
C LEU A 179 10.70 -10.48 -1.03
N THR A 180 9.45 -10.21 -1.41
CA THR A 180 9.19 -9.52 -2.68
C THR A 180 9.79 -8.13 -2.73
N GLU A 181 9.83 -7.39 -1.62
CA GLU A 181 10.45 -6.06 -1.59
C GLU A 181 11.97 -6.12 -1.83
N VAL A 182 12.65 -7.14 -1.30
CA VAL A 182 14.07 -7.38 -1.57
C VAL A 182 14.30 -7.74 -3.02
N VAL A 183 13.41 -8.54 -3.60
CA VAL A 183 13.48 -8.96 -5.00
C VAL A 183 13.22 -7.81 -5.97
N VAL A 184 12.45 -6.79 -5.55
CA VAL A 184 12.20 -5.56 -6.33
C VAL A 184 13.35 -4.56 -6.25
N ALA A 185 14.15 -4.57 -5.17
CA ALA A 185 15.25 -3.63 -4.96
C ALA A 185 16.22 -3.44 -6.17
N PRO A 186 16.56 -4.49 -6.95
CA PRO A 186 17.38 -4.35 -8.15
C PRO A 186 16.78 -3.46 -9.26
N ALA A 187 15.49 -3.12 -9.20
CA ALA A 187 14.84 -2.21 -10.16
C ALA A 187 15.48 -0.81 -10.23
N TRP A 188 16.26 -0.43 -9.22
CA TRP A 188 17.04 0.79 -9.19
C TRP A 188 18.31 0.74 -10.05
N ILE A 189 18.78 -0.47 -10.37
CA ILE A 189 20.01 -0.71 -11.11
C ILE A 189 19.67 -1.10 -12.55
N PHE A 190 18.65 -1.95 -12.73
CA PHE A 190 18.30 -2.50 -14.03
C PHE A 190 17.23 -1.66 -14.74
N HIS A 191 17.58 -1.13 -15.91
CA HIS A 191 16.68 -0.35 -16.75
C HIS A 191 15.93 -1.21 -17.79
N ARG A 192 16.32 -2.49 -17.93
CA ARG A 192 15.73 -3.46 -18.87
C ARG A 192 15.79 -4.88 -18.28
N GLY A 193 14.89 -5.75 -18.74
CA GLY A 193 14.85 -7.15 -18.37
C GLY A 193 13.93 -7.45 -17.18
N VAL A 194 14.05 -8.66 -16.64
CA VAL A 194 13.13 -9.18 -15.60
C VAL A 194 13.17 -8.40 -14.29
N PHE A 195 14.31 -7.75 -14.00
CA PHE A 195 14.55 -6.95 -12.80
C PHE A 195 14.25 -5.44 -12.97
N ALA A 196 13.88 -4.98 -14.18
CA ALA A 196 13.41 -3.60 -14.34
C ALA A 196 12.12 -3.38 -13.55
N TRP A 197 11.79 -2.13 -13.20
CA TRP A 197 10.58 -1.86 -12.41
C TRP A 197 9.27 -2.32 -13.08
N ASN A 198 9.27 -2.50 -14.42
CA ASN A 198 8.17 -3.05 -15.20
C ASN A 198 8.36 -4.53 -15.59
N GLY A 199 9.43 -5.16 -15.09
CA GLY A 199 9.83 -6.52 -15.41
C GLY A 199 8.95 -7.59 -14.74
N LEU A 200 9.08 -8.82 -15.23
CA LEU A 200 8.33 -9.97 -14.73
C LEU A 200 8.48 -10.18 -13.22
N ILE A 201 9.70 -10.05 -12.72
CA ILE A 201 10.00 -10.34 -11.32
C ILE A 201 9.56 -9.16 -10.44
N CYS A 202 9.94 -7.93 -10.78
CA CYS A 202 9.67 -6.78 -9.93
C CYS A 202 8.19 -6.37 -9.93
N TRP A 203 7.48 -6.49 -11.07
CA TRP A 203 6.09 -6.06 -11.15
C TRP A 203 5.10 -7.23 -10.96
N TRP A 204 5.22 -8.28 -11.77
CA TRP A 204 4.16 -9.30 -11.85
C TRP A 204 4.12 -10.25 -10.65
N ILE A 205 5.26 -10.57 -10.05
CA ILE A 205 5.26 -11.33 -8.79
C ILE A 205 4.72 -10.44 -7.66
N ASN A 206 5.15 -9.18 -7.60
CA ASN A 206 4.74 -8.25 -6.56
C ASN A 206 3.22 -8.01 -6.58
N ILE A 207 2.60 -7.80 -7.75
CA ILE A 207 1.15 -7.56 -7.82
C ILE A 207 0.32 -8.77 -7.36
N VAL A 208 0.78 -9.99 -7.63
CA VAL A 208 0.09 -11.22 -7.17
C VAL A 208 0.23 -11.36 -5.66
N VAL A 209 1.44 -11.21 -5.14
CA VAL A 209 1.69 -11.29 -3.69
C VAL A 209 0.92 -10.20 -2.95
N PHE A 210 0.96 -8.97 -3.44
CA PHE A 210 0.19 -7.85 -2.91
C PHE A 210 -1.31 -8.11 -2.95
N GLY A 211 -1.86 -8.61 -4.06
CA GLY A 211 -3.28 -8.94 -4.17
C GLY A 211 -3.74 -10.01 -3.17
N VAL A 212 -2.96 -11.08 -3.02
CA VAL A 212 -3.22 -12.14 -2.02
C VAL A 212 -3.10 -11.59 -0.60
N TYR A 213 -2.07 -10.79 -0.34
CA TYR A 213 -1.84 -10.13 0.95
C TYR A 213 -2.98 -9.19 1.33
N THR A 214 -3.42 -8.35 0.40
CA THR A 214 -4.57 -7.44 0.57
C THR A 214 -5.86 -8.18 0.85
N GLY A 215 -6.17 -9.21 0.05
CA GLY A 215 -7.34 -10.05 0.31
C GLY A 215 -7.29 -10.70 1.70
N ALA A 216 -6.13 -11.24 2.07
CA ALA A 216 -5.93 -11.91 3.35
C ALA A 216 -6.14 -10.96 4.54
N PHE A 217 -5.47 -9.80 4.59
CA PHE A 217 -5.61 -8.92 5.75
C PHE A 217 -7.01 -8.28 5.83
N ILE A 218 -7.66 -7.97 4.71
CA ILE A 218 -9.04 -7.43 4.72
C ILE A 218 -9.98 -8.46 5.37
N VAL A 219 -9.88 -9.74 4.99
CA VAL A 219 -10.71 -10.81 5.55
C VAL A 219 -10.38 -11.05 7.03
N LEU A 220 -9.10 -11.09 7.39
CA LEU A 220 -8.66 -11.32 8.76
C LEU A 220 -9.08 -10.18 9.70
N LEU A 221 -8.98 -8.93 9.27
CA LEU A 221 -9.47 -7.78 10.03
C LEU A 221 -10.99 -7.83 10.19
N ARG A 222 -11.74 -8.24 9.15
CA ARG A 222 -13.19 -8.46 9.26
C ARG A 222 -13.50 -9.51 10.34
N GLN A 223 -12.76 -10.61 10.36
CA GLN A 223 -12.95 -11.67 11.35
C GLN A 223 -12.60 -11.19 12.77
N MET A 224 -11.52 -10.41 12.92
CA MET A 224 -11.12 -9.79 14.18
C MET A 224 -12.25 -8.91 14.72
N ILE A 225 -12.80 -8.00 13.89
CA ILE A 225 -13.91 -7.11 14.30
C ILE A 225 -15.14 -7.91 14.72
N ARG A 226 -15.45 -9.02 14.04
CA ARG A 226 -16.60 -9.86 14.43
C ARG A 226 -16.43 -10.45 15.84
N ARG A 227 -15.20 -10.85 16.20
CA ARG A 227 -14.84 -11.41 17.51
C ARG A 227 -14.58 -10.35 18.58
N GLU A 228 -14.50 -9.08 18.20
CA GLU A 228 -14.22 -8.00 19.13
C GLU A 228 -15.43 -7.78 20.03
N ASP A 229 -15.25 -8.10 21.31
CA ASP A 229 -16.26 -7.96 22.37
C ASP A 229 -15.93 -6.80 23.32
N PHE A 230 -14.86 -6.03 23.04
CA PHE A 230 -14.39 -4.87 23.81
C PHE A 230 -14.07 -5.16 25.30
N GLY A 231 -14.11 -6.42 25.71
CA GLY A 231 -13.68 -6.88 27.03
C GLY A 231 -12.16 -6.86 27.19
N ALA A 232 -11.71 -6.85 28.45
CA ALA A 232 -10.31 -6.90 28.84
C ALA A 232 -9.65 -8.29 28.60
N ALA A 233 -10.44 -9.31 28.22
CA ALA A 233 -9.94 -10.64 27.90
C ALA A 233 -9.42 -10.73 26.45
N ALA A 234 -8.53 -11.70 26.20
CA ALA A 234 -8.07 -12.05 24.86
C ALA A 234 -9.27 -12.37 23.93
N LEU A 235 -9.11 -12.10 22.63
CA LEU A 235 -10.16 -12.36 21.64
C LEU A 235 -10.57 -13.85 21.65
N PRO A 236 -11.86 -14.18 21.52
CA PRO A 236 -12.32 -15.57 21.38
C PRO A 236 -11.61 -16.30 20.23
N ASP A 237 -11.32 -17.60 20.38
CA ASP A 237 -10.61 -18.39 19.36
C ASP A 237 -11.37 -18.46 18.01
N LEU A 238 -10.59 -18.53 16.91
CA LEU A 238 -11.07 -18.73 15.52
C LEU A 238 -12.09 -19.87 15.37
N VAL A 239 -11.93 -20.94 16.16
CA VAL A 239 -12.64 -22.22 16.01
C VAL A 239 -14.10 -22.16 16.49
N ARG A 240 -14.49 -21.18 17.31
CA ARG A 240 -15.85 -21.12 17.88
C ARG A 240 -16.85 -20.27 17.09
N ALA A 241 -16.45 -19.69 15.95
CA ALA A 241 -17.29 -18.75 15.18
C ALA A 241 -17.77 -19.29 13.82
N ALA A 242 -17.77 -20.62 13.64
CA ALA A 242 -18.32 -21.31 12.47
C ALA A 242 -19.70 -21.89 12.80
#